data_AF-A0A150L144-F1
#
_entry.id   AF-A0A150L144-F1
#
_cell.length_a   1.000
_cell.length_b   1.000
_cell.length_c   1.000
_cell.angle_alpha   90.00
_cell.angle_beta   90.00
_cell.angle_gamma   90.00
#
_symmetry.space_group_name_H-M   'P 1'
#
loop_
_entity.id
_entity.type
_entity.pdbx_description
1 polymer ?
#
loop_
_entity_poly.entity_id
_entity_poly.type
_entity_poly.pdbx_seq_one_letter_code
_entity_poly.pdbx_strand_id
1 'polypeptide(L)'
;MIPGSKDEPDDFLIVSEKANSISEAVRMIKTKVDKEIDFGHAKVILFGQDLLLKKLPIEINYWFARRRDIQQIAWVGVGKPSALDVLQVRPKSEQLPSDALFLALGKDGSETPYIIPPFYYDYKKRLTEKGLDPMLPIIEAKDSLFTINTMALMNKKKMKTILTPEETKFLNFMLNKEEKSVLKVNKGKDMIIIETQKVKTKYKIITPPGKQPYIRVKLKVRGRIEEAIKAVHNDKLTNYENESEKMLK
;
A
#
# COMPACT_ATOMS: atom_id res chain seq x y z
N MET A 1 5.07 41.79 3.68
CA MET A 1 5.27 40.34 3.81
C MET A 1 5.82 40.10 5.20
N ILE A 2 5.01 39.60 6.13
CA ILE A 2 5.46 39.21 7.46
C ILE A 2 5.88 37.73 7.34
N PRO A 3 7.07 37.32 7.80
CA PRO A 3 7.47 35.92 7.74
C PRO A 3 6.65 35.13 8.76
N GLY A 4 5.83 34.18 8.28
CA GLY A 4 5.10 33.26 9.14
C GLY A 4 6.06 32.36 9.92
N SER A 5 5.84 32.30 11.22
CA SER A 5 6.49 31.41 12.19
C SER A 5 6.39 29.94 11.78
N LYS A 6 7.49 29.19 11.96
CA LYS A 6 7.71 27.84 11.43
C LYS A 6 7.38 26.69 12.39
N ASP A 7 6.67 26.94 13.50
CA ASP A 7 6.63 25.99 14.63
C ASP A 7 5.23 25.51 15.10
N GLU A 8 4.14 25.94 14.46
CA GLU A 8 2.80 25.36 14.73
C GLU A 8 2.22 24.70 13.47
N PRO A 9 1.75 23.43 13.56
CA PRO A 9 1.00 22.82 12.47
C PRO A 9 -0.24 23.65 12.17
N ASP A 10 -0.57 23.87 10.89
CA ASP A 10 -1.81 24.56 10.52
C ASP A 10 -3.02 23.84 11.13
N ASP A 11 -3.96 24.61 11.66
CA ASP A 11 -5.23 24.08 12.12
C ASP A 11 -5.98 23.46 10.94
N PHE A 12 -6.19 22.14 11.01
CA PHE A 12 -7.03 21.42 10.06
C PHE A 12 -8.35 21.02 10.73
N LEU A 13 -9.42 21.08 9.93
CA LEU A 13 -10.76 20.68 10.36
C LEU A 13 -11.10 19.30 9.76
N ILE A 14 -11.37 18.33 10.63
CA ILE A 14 -12.02 17.08 10.21
C ILE A 14 -13.51 17.22 10.45
N VAL A 15 -14.28 17.13 9.36
CA VAL A 15 -15.75 17.08 9.42
C VAL A 15 -16.20 15.66 9.11
N SER A 16 -17.04 15.12 9.99
CA SER A 16 -17.62 13.78 9.83
C SER A 16 -19.13 13.83 10.02
N GLU A 17 -19.83 12.92 9.33
CA GLU A 17 -21.27 12.78 9.45
C GLU A 17 -21.71 11.32 9.25
N LYS A 18 -22.78 10.92 9.94
CA LYS A 18 -23.44 9.62 9.76
C LYS A 18 -24.77 9.83 9.02
N ALA A 19 -24.99 9.07 7.96
CA ALA A 19 -26.21 9.14 7.16
C ALA A 19 -26.50 7.78 6.50
N ASN A 20 -27.68 7.64 5.88
CA ASN A 20 -28.08 6.40 5.20
C ASN A 20 -27.47 6.26 3.80
N SER A 21 -26.91 7.34 3.24
CA SER A 21 -26.19 7.33 1.96
C SER A 21 -25.02 8.32 1.96
N ILE A 22 -24.05 8.11 1.06
CA ILE A 22 -22.92 9.05 0.89
C ILE A 22 -23.41 10.42 0.43
N SER A 23 -24.39 10.48 -0.48
CA SER A 23 -24.94 11.76 -0.96
C SER A 23 -25.59 12.57 0.17
N GLU A 24 -26.32 11.90 1.06
CA GLU A 24 -26.91 12.53 2.25
C GLU A 24 -25.82 12.98 3.22
N ALA A 25 -24.83 12.13 3.51
CA ALA A 25 -23.70 12.48 4.37
C ALA A 25 -22.98 13.73 3.83
N VAL A 26 -22.67 13.78 2.54
CA VAL A 26 -22.01 14.94 1.90
C VAL A 26 -22.90 16.18 2.00
N ARG A 27 -24.22 16.08 1.79
CA ARG A 27 -25.15 17.22 1.92
C ARG A 27 -25.19 17.75 3.36
N MET A 28 -25.14 16.86 4.35
CA MET A 28 -25.13 17.23 5.77
C MET A 28 -23.77 17.80 6.19
N ILE A 29 -22.64 17.30 5.65
CA ILE A 29 -21.33 17.91 5.87
C ILE A 29 -21.32 19.35 5.35
N LYS A 30 -21.97 19.63 4.21
CA LYS A 30 -22.10 21.01 3.67
C LYS A 30 -22.78 21.99 4.61
N THR A 31 -23.61 21.55 5.57
CA THR A 31 -24.21 22.46 6.55
C THR A 31 -23.26 22.84 7.68
N LYS A 32 -22.13 22.12 7.81
CA LYS A 32 -21.09 22.31 8.83
C LYS A 32 -19.87 23.06 8.32
N VAL A 33 -19.77 23.30 7.02
CA VAL A 33 -18.67 24.02 6.38
C VAL A 33 -19.22 25.27 5.69
N ASP A 34 -18.41 26.31 5.62
CA ASP A 34 -18.75 27.60 5.02
C ASP A 34 -18.54 27.64 3.49
N LYS A 35 -18.07 26.53 2.90
CA LYS A 35 -17.66 26.42 1.50
C LYS A 35 -18.25 25.20 0.81
N GLU A 36 -18.37 25.30 -0.51
CA GLU A 36 -18.71 24.15 -1.35
C GLU A 36 -17.63 23.07 -1.30
N ILE A 37 -18.06 21.82 -1.13
CA ILE A 37 -17.15 20.67 -1.14
C ILE A 37 -16.91 20.25 -2.58
N ASP A 38 -15.69 20.47 -3.04
CA ASP A 38 -15.17 19.95 -4.30
C ASP A 38 -14.19 18.79 -4.04
N PHE A 39 -14.32 17.70 -4.81
CA PHE A 39 -13.41 16.56 -4.74
C PHE A 39 -12.35 16.57 -5.86
N GLY A 40 -12.25 17.67 -6.64
CA GLY A 40 -11.23 17.89 -7.67
C GLY A 40 -9.79 17.63 -7.22
N HIS A 41 -9.50 17.85 -5.94
CA HIS A 41 -8.20 17.60 -5.33
C HIS A 41 -8.17 16.43 -4.33
N ALA A 42 -9.19 15.57 -4.32
CA ALA A 42 -9.19 14.38 -3.47
C ALA A 42 -8.02 13.46 -3.84
N LYS A 43 -7.04 13.35 -2.94
CA LYS A 43 -5.81 12.59 -3.19
C LYS A 43 -5.87 11.14 -2.71
N VAL A 44 -6.60 10.87 -1.63
CA VAL A 44 -6.63 9.56 -0.99
C VAL A 44 -8.07 9.20 -0.59
N ILE A 45 -8.44 7.95 -0.85
CA ILE A 45 -9.71 7.34 -0.45
C ILE A 45 -9.38 6.19 0.52
N LEU A 46 -9.90 6.27 1.74
CA LEU A 46 -9.70 5.25 2.76
C LEU A 46 -11.00 4.52 3.08
N PHE A 47 -10.94 3.18 3.09
CA PHE A 47 -12.01 2.34 3.60
C PHE A 47 -11.66 1.88 5.02
N GLY A 48 -12.61 1.96 5.95
CA GLY A 48 -12.41 1.37 7.27
C GLY A 48 -12.23 -0.14 7.20
N GLN A 49 -11.30 -0.70 7.98
CA GLN A 49 -11.00 -2.13 7.99
C GLN A 49 -12.26 -2.99 8.24
N ASP A 50 -13.08 -2.60 9.22
CA ASP A 50 -14.31 -3.31 9.58
C ASP A 50 -15.34 -3.38 8.44
N LEU A 51 -15.40 -2.34 7.60
CA LEU A 51 -16.27 -2.34 6.43
C LEU A 51 -15.85 -3.47 5.49
N LEU A 52 -14.56 -3.53 5.16
CA LEU A 52 -14.02 -4.50 4.21
C LEU A 52 -14.01 -5.93 4.76
N LEU A 53 -13.91 -6.13 6.07
CA LEU A 53 -14.08 -7.45 6.72
C LEU A 53 -15.48 -8.02 6.49
N LYS A 54 -16.51 -7.15 6.45
CA LYS A 54 -17.91 -7.54 6.26
C LYS A 54 -18.24 -7.71 4.79
N LYS A 55 -17.94 -6.70 3.96
CA LYS A 55 -18.24 -6.69 2.52
C LYS A 55 -17.37 -5.69 1.76
N LEU A 56 -17.21 -5.91 0.45
CA LEU A 56 -16.73 -4.86 -0.43
C LEU A 56 -17.85 -3.86 -0.71
N PRO A 57 -17.57 -2.55 -0.58
CA PRO A 57 -18.58 -1.51 -0.73
C PRO A 57 -18.78 -1.14 -2.21
N ILE A 58 -19.38 -2.06 -2.98
CA ILE A 58 -19.62 -1.89 -4.42
C ILE A 58 -20.50 -0.65 -4.67
N GLU A 59 -21.48 -0.41 -3.81
CA GLU A 59 -22.35 0.78 -3.81
C GLU A 59 -21.56 2.10 -3.67
N ILE A 60 -20.49 2.10 -2.88
CA ILE A 60 -19.63 3.27 -2.71
C ILE A 60 -18.84 3.52 -4.01
N ASN A 61 -18.34 2.46 -4.65
CA ASN A 61 -17.67 2.55 -5.94
C ASN A 61 -18.60 3.12 -7.03
N TYR A 62 -19.88 2.77 -7.02
CA TYR A 62 -20.88 3.33 -7.93
C TYR A 62 -21.12 4.83 -7.73
N TRP A 63 -21.01 5.33 -6.51
CA TRP A 63 -21.10 6.75 -6.22
C TRP A 63 -19.84 7.48 -6.72
N PHE A 64 -18.65 6.98 -6.36
CA PHE A 64 -17.38 7.53 -6.81
C PHE A 64 -17.26 7.61 -8.34
N ALA A 65 -17.65 6.54 -9.05
CA ALA A 65 -17.57 6.49 -10.51
C ALA A 65 -18.51 7.47 -11.25
N ARG A 66 -19.56 7.98 -10.59
CA ARG A 66 -20.51 8.94 -11.19
C ARG A 66 -20.10 10.40 -10.94
N ARG A 67 -19.23 10.66 -9.96
CA ARG A 67 -18.73 11.98 -9.61
C ARG A 67 -17.59 12.37 -10.56
N ARG A 68 -17.84 13.37 -11.42
CA ARG A 68 -16.87 13.84 -12.42
C ARG A 68 -15.67 14.58 -11.80
N ASP A 69 -15.88 15.16 -10.63
CA ASP A 69 -14.88 15.88 -9.85
C ASP A 69 -13.86 14.95 -9.17
N ILE A 70 -14.18 13.67 -8.97
CA ILE A 70 -13.27 12.73 -8.30
C ILE A 70 -12.23 12.21 -9.30
N GLN A 71 -10.99 12.64 -9.11
CA GLN A 71 -9.87 12.21 -9.92
C GLN A 71 -9.65 10.70 -9.79
N GLN A 72 -9.54 10.01 -10.92
CA GLN A 72 -9.29 8.55 -10.94
C GLN A 72 -7.88 8.15 -10.48
N ILE A 73 -7.02 9.15 -10.24
CA ILE A 73 -5.64 9.04 -9.74
C ILE A 73 -5.54 9.28 -8.22
N ALA A 74 -6.65 9.32 -7.50
CA ALA A 74 -6.61 9.22 -6.05
C ALA A 74 -6.09 7.84 -5.62
N TRP A 75 -5.21 7.75 -4.63
CA TRP A 75 -4.81 6.46 -4.06
C TRP A 75 -5.94 5.89 -3.21
N VAL A 76 -5.98 4.56 -3.12
CA VAL A 76 -6.96 3.84 -2.31
C VAL A 76 -6.25 3.00 -1.27
N GLY A 77 -6.74 3.02 -0.03
CA GLY A 77 -6.18 2.24 1.08
C GLY A 77 -7.22 1.80 2.10
N VAL A 78 -6.75 1.02 3.07
CA VAL A 78 -7.55 0.58 4.23
C VAL A 78 -7.06 1.29 5.47
N GLY A 79 -7.94 1.94 6.22
CA GLY A 79 -7.59 2.56 7.50
C GLY A 79 -7.81 1.61 8.68
N LYS A 80 -6.80 1.52 9.57
CA LYS A 80 -6.82 0.74 10.81
C LYS A 80 -6.42 1.64 12.00
N PRO A 81 -7.14 1.62 13.15
CA PRO A 81 -8.33 0.80 13.41
C PRO A 81 -9.57 1.25 12.62
N SER A 82 -9.68 2.53 12.26
CA SER A 82 -10.67 3.02 11.30
C SER A 82 -10.06 4.01 10.29
N ALA A 83 -10.81 4.32 9.23
CA ALA A 83 -10.41 5.37 8.28
C ALA A 83 -10.37 6.76 8.96
N LEU A 84 -11.26 7.01 9.93
CA LEU A 84 -11.30 8.28 10.65
C LEU A 84 -10.06 8.45 11.54
N ASP A 85 -9.66 7.39 12.25
CA ASP A 85 -8.47 7.42 13.11
C ASP A 85 -7.21 7.72 12.30
N VAL A 86 -7.11 7.16 11.09
CA VAL A 86 -6.01 7.48 10.15
C VAL A 86 -6.06 8.94 9.73
N LEU A 87 -7.22 9.49 9.38
CA LEU A 87 -7.32 10.91 9.02
C LEU A 87 -7.01 11.85 10.20
N GLN A 88 -7.19 11.40 11.44
CA GLN A 88 -6.91 12.16 12.67
C GLN A 88 -5.45 12.15 13.11
N VAL A 89 -4.62 11.28 12.54
CA VAL A 89 -3.17 11.26 12.84
C VAL A 89 -2.56 12.62 12.54
N ARG A 90 -1.68 13.11 13.41
CA ARG A 90 -0.95 14.37 13.23
C ARG A 90 0.55 14.11 13.17
N PRO A 91 1.10 13.81 11.98
CA PRO A 91 2.53 13.61 11.83
C PRO A 91 3.25 14.94 12.07
N LYS A 92 4.25 14.95 12.95
CA LYS A 92 5.05 16.17 13.20
C LYS A 92 5.94 16.57 12.03
N SER A 93 6.10 15.67 11.04
CA SER A 93 6.96 15.88 9.87
C SER A 93 6.32 16.77 8.81
N GLU A 94 5.00 16.91 8.81
CA GLU A 94 4.24 17.65 7.78
C GLU A 94 3.26 18.61 8.43
N GLN A 95 3.03 19.75 7.77
CA GLN A 95 2.10 20.77 8.26
C GLN A 95 0.65 20.31 8.17
N LEU A 96 0.30 19.61 7.08
CA LEU A 96 -1.02 19.02 6.87
C LEU A 96 -0.95 17.48 6.95
N PRO A 97 -1.78 16.82 7.79
CA PRO A 97 -1.84 15.36 7.87
C PRO A 97 -2.12 14.66 6.52
N SER A 98 -2.88 15.33 5.65
CA SER A 98 -3.17 14.83 4.30
C SER A 98 -1.92 14.70 3.45
N ASP A 99 -0.94 15.58 3.64
CA ASP A 99 0.28 15.63 2.84
C ASP A 99 1.22 14.50 3.25
N ALA A 100 1.32 14.21 4.55
CA ALA A 100 2.05 13.04 5.02
C ALA A 100 1.49 11.73 4.45
N LEU A 101 0.16 11.59 4.37
CA LEU A 101 -0.47 10.42 3.78
C LEU A 101 -0.26 10.36 2.26
N PHE A 102 -0.35 11.51 1.59
CA PHE A 102 -0.03 11.67 0.17
C PHE A 102 1.40 11.24 -0.13
N LEU A 103 2.38 11.74 0.63
CA LEU A 103 3.81 11.46 0.47
C LEU A 103 4.16 10.01 0.82
N ALA A 104 3.47 9.41 1.81
CA ALA A 104 3.70 8.02 2.20
C ALA A 104 3.15 7.00 1.17
N LEU A 105 2.06 7.35 0.48
CA LEU A 105 1.49 6.53 -0.60
C LEU A 105 2.12 6.88 -1.96
N GLY A 106 2.64 8.09 -2.12
CA GLY A 106 3.45 8.49 -3.24
C GLY A 106 4.84 7.86 -3.19
N LYS A 107 5.45 7.63 -4.36
CA LYS A 107 6.87 7.24 -4.43
C LYS A 107 7.82 8.43 -4.16
N ASP A 108 7.26 9.64 -4.02
CA ASP A 108 8.02 10.88 -3.88
C ASP A 108 8.51 11.12 -2.44
N GLY A 109 7.90 10.50 -1.43
CA GLY A 109 8.30 10.63 -0.03
C GLY A 109 9.25 9.52 0.44
N SER A 110 8.83 8.26 0.31
CA SER A 110 9.61 7.10 0.73
C SER A 110 9.54 5.97 -0.31
N GLU A 111 10.68 5.62 -0.90
CA GLU A 111 10.79 4.44 -1.74
C GLU A 111 10.89 3.20 -0.84
N THR A 112 9.77 2.49 -0.70
CA THR A 112 9.69 1.28 0.13
C THR A 112 9.05 0.12 -0.63
N PRO A 113 9.60 -1.10 -0.51
CA PRO A 113 9.02 -2.27 -1.16
C PRO A 113 7.75 -2.77 -0.46
N TYR A 114 7.38 -2.20 0.70
CA TYR A 114 6.26 -2.66 1.51
C TYR A 114 4.92 -1.98 1.16
N ILE A 115 4.91 -1.01 0.23
CA ILE A 115 3.72 -0.27 -0.15
C ILE A 115 3.46 -0.48 -1.65
N ILE A 116 2.24 -0.93 -1.99
CA ILE A 116 1.78 -1.06 -3.37
C ILE A 116 0.43 -0.33 -3.47
N PRO A 117 0.43 1.01 -3.55
CA PRO A 117 -0.80 1.78 -3.47
C PRO A 117 -1.44 1.86 -4.85
N PRO A 118 -2.65 1.29 -5.05
CA PRO A 118 -3.33 1.41 -6.33
C PRO A 118 -4.01 2.77 -6.44
N PHE A 119 -4.04 3.30 -7.64
CA PHE A 119 -4.97 4.37 -7.99
C PHE A 119 -6.40 3.87 -8.04
N TYR A 120 -7.36 4.78 -7.86
CA TYR A 120 -8.78 4.46 -7.88
C TYR A 120 -9.23 3.78 -9.18
N TYR A 121 -8.68 4.15 -10.34
CA TYR A 121 -9.00 3.43 -11.59
C TYR A 121 -8.59 1.95 -11.56
N ASP A 122 -7.42 1.61 -10.97
CA ASP A 122 -6.92 0.24 -10.91
C ASP A 122 -7.73 -0.57 -9.89
N TYR A 123 -8.03 0.02 -8.73
CA TYR A 123 -8.96 -0.56 -7.76
C TYR A 123 -10.32 -0.86 -8.40
N LYS A 124 -10.93 0.12 -9.09
CA LYS A 124 -12.21 -0.03 -9.78
C LYS A 124 -12.17 -1.15 -10.82
N LYS A 125 -11.10 -1.21 -11.62
CA LYS A 125 -10.88 -2.27 -12.61
C LYS A 125 -10.86 -3.65 -11.97
N ARG A 126 -10.10 -3.82 -10.87
CA ARG A 126 -9.97 -5.08 -10.12
C ARG A 126 -11.27 -5.53 -9.45
N LEU A 127 -12.16 -4.60 -9.11
CA LEU A 127 -13.47 -4.96 -8.56
C LEU A 127 -14.33 -5.73 -9.57
N THR A 128 -14.23 -5.40 -10.87
CA THR A 128 -15.16 -5.89 -11.89
C THR A 128 -14.54 -6.90 -12.85
N GLU A 129 -13.27 -6.76 -13.21
CA GLU A 129 -12.65 -7.58 -14.25
C GLU A 129 -12.35 -9.01 -13.80
N LYS A 130 -12.68 -10.00 -14.65
CA LYS A 130 -12.37 -11.41 -14.39
C LYS A 130 -10.86 -11.63 -14.34
N GLY A 131 -10.39 -12.44 -13.39
CA GLY A 131 -8.97 -12.76 -13.23
C GLY A 131 -8.16 -11.70 -12.47
N LEU A 132 -8.77 -10.59 -12.08
CA LEU A 132 -8.15 -9.59 -11.20
C LEU A 132 -8.92 -9.50 -9.90
N ASP A 133 -8.20 -9.52 -8.77
CA ASP A 133 -8.75 -9.27 -7.46
C ASP A 133 -8.16 -7.98 -6.86
N PRO A 134 -8.95 -7.21 -6.08
CA PRO A 134 -8.46 -6.03 -5.40
C PRO A 134 -7.44 -6.37 -4.31
N MET A 135 -6.45 -5.49 -4.19
CA MET A 135 -5.47 -5.48 -3.10
C MET A 135 -5.27 -4.02 -2.68
N LEU A 136 -5.24 -3.74 -1.38
CA LEU A 136 -5.11 -2.39 -0.85
C LEU A 136 -4.08 -2.36 0.29
N PRO A 137 -3.19 -1.36 0.36
CA PRO A 137 -2.32 -1.19 1.50
C PRO A 137 -3.15 -0.89 2.75
N ILE A 138 -2.72 -1.40 3.89
CA ILE A 138 -3.30 -1.06 5.19
C ILE A 138 -2.46 0.05 5.80
N ILE A 139 -3.11 1.17 6.07
CA ILE A 139 -2.56 2.32 6.79
C ILE A 139 -3.01 2.19 8.24
N GLU A 140 -2.06 1.88 9.12
CA GLU A 140 -2.29 1.79 10.55
C GLU A 140 -1.91 3.11 11.23
N ALA A 141 -2.88 3.70 11.93
CA ALA A 141 -2.66 4.82 12.83
C ALA A 141 -2.10 4.29 14.16
N LYS A 142 -0.84 4.60 14.45
CA LYS A 142 -0.18 4.18 15.69
C LYS A 142 0.75 5.28 16.18
N ASP A 143 0.64 5.65 17.46
CA ASP A 143 1.55 6.59 18.13
C ASP A 143 1.74 7.93 17.38
N SER A 144 0.65 8.46 16.78
CA SER A 144 0.67 9.67 15.93
C SER A 144 1.49 9.55 14.63
N LEU A 145 1.75 8.32 14.18
CA LEU A 145 2.43 8.01 12.92
C LEU A 145 1.59 7.06 12.06
N PHE A 146 1.90 7.05 10.76
CA PHE A 146 1.40 6.06 9.83
C PHE A 146 2.37 4.89 9.74
N THR A 147 1.87 3.68 9.96
CA THR A 147 2.59 2.45 9.60
C THR A 147 1.92 1.84 8.38
N ILE A 148 2.64 1.78 7.27
CA ILE A 148 2.15 1.22 5.99
C ILE A 148 3.14 0.16 5.52
N ASN A 149 2.88 -1.08 5.89
CA ASN A 149 3.77 -2.20 5.56
C ASN A 149 3.03 -3.53 5.35
N THR A 150 1.70 -3.53 5.28
CA THR A 150 0.89 -4.73 5.04
C THR A 150 -0.14 -4.48 3.95
N MET A 151 -0.57 -5.56 3.30
CA MET A 151 -1.51 -5.52 2.17
C MET A 151 -2.75 -6.35 2.49
N ALA A 152 -3.93 -5.76 2.37
CA ALA A 152 -5.20 -6.48 2.37
C ALA A 152 -5.43 -7.12 1.00
N LEU A 153 -5.73 -8.42 0.97
CA LEU A 153 -6.20 -9.11 -0.23
C LEU A 153 -7.70 -9.38 -0.13
N MET A 154 -8.43 -9.10 -1.20
CA MET A 154 -9.88 -9.23 -1.24
C MET A 154 -10.31 -10.26 -2.28
N ASN A 155 -11.47 -10.90 -2.07
CA ASN A 155 -11.99 -11.94 -2.98
C ASN A 155 -13.25 -11.48 -3.74
N LYS A 156 -13.32 -10.19 -4.07
CA LYS A 156 -14.49 -9.48 -4.63
C LYS A 156 -15.77 -9.45 -3.78
N LYS A 157 -15.80 -10.19 -2.67
CA LYS A 157 -16.92 -10.15 -1.72
C LYS A 157 -16.54 -9.40 -0.46
N LYS A 158 -15.34 -9.62 0.05
CA LYS A 158 -14.80 -8.99 1.26
C LYS A 158 -13.26 -9.09 1.29
N MET A 159 -12.64 -8.44 2.26
CA MET A 159 -11.26 -8.71 2.64
C MET A 159 -11.15 -10.14 3.16
N LYS A 160 -10.19 -10.89 2.62
CA LYS A 160 -10.02 -12.33 2.88
C LYS A 160 -8.78 -12.64 3.68
N THR A 161 -7.68 -11.95 3.41
CA THR A 161 -6.42 -12.13 4.14
C THR A 161 -5.64 -10.82 4.18
N ILE A 162 -4.71 -10.74 5.12
CA ILE A 162 -3.75 -9.64 5.25
C ILE A 162 -2.36 -10.25 5.10
N LEU A 163 -1.60 -9.74 4.15
CA LEU A 163 -0.21 -10.12 3.97
C LEU A 163 0.64 -9.46 5.05
N THR A 164 1.56 -10.23 5.61
CA THR A 164 2.66 -9.72 6.43
C THR A 164 3.55 -8.77 5.61
N PRO A 165 4.45 -8.01 6.26
CA PRO A 165 5.39 -7.16 5.52
C PRO A 165 6.29 -7.94 4.55
N GLU A 166 6.75 -9.12 4.95
CA GLU A 166 7.59 -9.95 4.10
C GLU A 166 6.83 -10.47 2.87
N GLU A 167 5.60 -10.95 3.05
CA GLU A 167 4.73 -11.36 1.93
C GLU A 167 4.37 -10.17 1.02
N THR A 168 4.16 -8.98 1.59
CA THR A 168 3.86 -7.76 0.82
C THR A 168 5.04 -7.36 -0.05
N LYS A 169 6.26 -7.42 0.50
CA LYS A 169 7.51 -7.21 -0.24
C LYS A 169 7.64 -8.20 -1.40
N PHE A 170 7.36 -9.48 -1.16
CA PHE A 170 7.40 -10.50 -2.22
C PHE A 170 6.32 -10.31 -3.28
N LEU A 171 5.11 -9.90 -2.89
CA LEU A 171 4.07 -9.52 -3.84
C LEU A 171 4.54 -8.37 -4.73
N ASN A 172 5.24 -7.38 -4.17
CA ASN A 172 5.78 -6.24 -4.91
C ASN A 172 6.82 -6.69 -5.96
N PHE A 173 7.74 -7.57 -5.56
CA PHE A 173 8.71 -8.21 -6.47
C PHE A 173 8.02 -9.01 -7.58
N MET A 174 6.99 -9.76 -7.22
CA MET A 174 6.20 -10.53 -8.16
C MET A 174 5.50 -9.63 -9.19
N LEU A 175 4.91 -8.51 -8.75
CA LEU A 175 4.25 -7.56 -9.63
C LEU A 175 5.23 -6.66 -10.42
N ASN A 176 6.53 -6.78 -10.18
CA ASN A 176 7.59 -5.98 -10.81
C ASN A 176 7.33 -4.47 -10.63
N LYS A 177 6.88 -4.08 -9.43
CA LYS A 177 6.48 -2.70 -9.09
C LYS A 177 7.57 -1.94 -8.32
N GLU A 178 8.51 -2.64 -7.70
CA GLU A 178 9.66 -2.07 -7.00
C GLU A 178 10.92 -2.93 -7.19
N GLU A 179 12.05 -2.28 -7.47
CA GLU A 179 13.35 -2.91 -7.67
C GLU A 179 14.29 -2.70 -6.46
N LYS A 180 14.06 -1.64 -5.67
CA LYS A 180 14.85 -1.28 -4.49
C LYS A 180 14.22 -1.84 -3.22
N SER A 181 14.98 -2.64 -2.49
CA SER A 181 14.51 -3.38 -1.33
C SER A 181 15.68 -3.98 -0.57
N VAL A 182 15.39 -4.67 0.51
CA VAL A 182 16.38 -5.37 1.33
C VAL A 182 15.97 -6.83 1.53
N LEU A 183 16.92 -7.73 1.32
CA LEU A 183 16.82 -9.15 1.62
C LEU A 183 17.75 -9.49 2.77
N LYS A 184 17.16 -9.94 3.87
CA LYS A 184 17.90 -10.47 5.00
C LYS A 184 18.12 -11.96 4.81
N VAL A 185 19.38 -12.40 4.82
CA VAL A 185 19.74 -13.80 4.60
C VAL A 185 20.48 -14.32 5.82
N ASN A 186 19.92 -15.37 6.44
CA ASN A 186 20.51 -15.99 7.62
C ASN A 186 21.14 -17.33 7.22
N LYS A 187 22.41 -17.53 7.59
CA LYS A 187 23.13 -18.79 7.45
C LYS A 187 23.70 -19.20 8.81
N GLY A 188 22.95 -20.01 9.56
CA GLY A 188 23.32 -20.36 10.93
C GLY A 188 23.37 -19.11 11.81
N LYS A 189 24.57 -18.74 12.29
CA LYS A 189 24.80 -17.51 13.08
C LYS A 189 25.21 -16.31 12.22
N ASP A 190 25.56 -16.52 10.96
CA ASP A 190 26.00 -15.45 10.08
C ASP A 190 24.77 -14.82 9.41
N MET A 191 24.68 -13.50 9.47
CA MET A 191 23.64 -12.70 8.83
C MET A 191 24.29 -11.81 7.79
N ILE A 192 23.70 -11.78 6.61
CA ILE A 192 23.99 -10.76 5.61
C ILE A 192 22.71 -10.04 5.22
N ILE A 193 22.88 -8.78 4.83
CA ILE A 193 21.82 -7.95 4.29
C ILE A 193 22.20 -7.62 2.85
N ILE A 194 21.32 -7.99 1.92
CA ILE A 194 21.48 -7.72 0.49
C ILE A 194 20.51 -6.60 0.11
N GLU A 195 21.03 -5.45 -0.27
CA GLU A 195 20.25 -4.40 -0.90
C GLU A 195 20.01 -4.77 -2.36
N THR A 196 18.75 -4.88 -2.77
CA THR A 196 18.38 -5.21 -4.13
C THR A 196 18.53 -3.99 -5.04
N GLN A 197 19.29 -4.16 -6.12
CA GLN A 197 19.45 -3.15 -7.17
C GLN A 197 18.50 -3.39 -8.33
N LYS A 198 18.15 -4.67 -8.57
CA LYS A 198 17.25 -5.06 -9.66
C LYS A 198 16.53 -6.35 -9.33
N VAL A 199 15.22 -6.35 -9.54
CA VAL A 199 14.38 -7.54 -9.43
C VAL A 199 13.67 -7.76 -10.75
N LYS A 200 13.78 -8.98 -11.30
CA LYS A 200 13.06 -9.38 -12.52
C LYS A 200 12.27 -10.65 -12.25
N THR A 201 10.98 -10.60 -12.52
CA THR A 201 10.11 -11.77 -12.37
C THR A 201 9.57 -12.22 -13.72
N LYS A 202 9.66 -13.52 -14.00
CA LYS A 202 9.05 -14.16 -15.18
C LYS A 202 8.10 -15.26 -14.76
N TYR A 203 6.95 -15.33 -15.42
CA TYR A 203 5.92 -16.32 -15.17
C TYR A 203 5.74 -17.24 -16.37
N LYS A 204 5.58 -18.54 -16.12
CA LYS A 204 5.14 -19.50 -17.12
C LYS A 204 4.07 -20.40 -16.51
N ILE A 205 2.87 -20.38 -17.08
CA ILE A 205 1.81 -21.34 -16.74
C ILE A 205 2.17 -22.65 -17.43
N ILE A 206 2.19 -23.75 -16.68
CA ILE A 206 2.47 -25.08 -17.20
C ILE A 206 1.26 -25.96 -16.92
N THR A 207 0.72 -26.56 -17.97
CA THR A 207 -0.49 -27.40 -17.92
C THR A 207 -0.12 -28.80 -18.43
N PRO A 208 0.42 -29.69 -17.58
CA PRO A 208 0.75 -31.04 -18.01
C PRO A 208 -0.53 -31.85 -18.26
N PRO A 209 -0.56 -32.73 -19.29
CA PRO A 209 -1.69 -33.62 -19.53
C PRO A 209 -2.03 -34.45 -18.27
N GLY A 210 -3.31 -34.47 -17.90
CA GLY A 210 -3.80 -35.24 -16.75
C GLY A 210 -3.34 -34.77 -15.37
N LYS A 211 -2.70 -33.60 -15.24
CA LYS A 211 -2.28 -33.02 -13.95
C LYS A 211 -2.81 -31.61 -13.77
N GLN A 212 -2.88 -31.16 -12.52
CA GLN A 212 -3.26 -29.78 -12.22
C GLN A 212 -2.23 -28.80 -12.82
N PRO A 213 -2.68 -27.70 -13.44
CA PRO A 213 -1.78 -26.65 -13.91
C PRO A 213 -1.05 -26.02 -12.72
N TYR A 214 0.19 -25.59 -12.97
CA TYR A 214 0.99 -24.87 -11.98
C TYR A 214 1.70 -23.69 -12.62
N ILE A 215 2.02 -22.69 -11.80
CA ILE A 215 2.77 -21.50 -12.25
C ILE A 215 4.23 -21.71 -11.89
N ARG A 216 5.10 -21.66 -12.89
CA ARG A 216 6.55 -21.55 -12.68
C ARG A 216 6.93 -20.09 -12.62
N VAL A 217 7.37 -19.64 -11.45
CA VAL A 217 7.90 -18.29 -11.22
C VAL A 217 9.42 -18.37 -11.29
N LYS A 218 10.04 -17.53 -12.11
CA LYS A 218 11.49 -17.32 -12.12
C LYS A 218 11.79 -15.90 -11.67
N LEU A 219 12.23 -15.77 -10.42
CA LEU A 219 12.70 -14.53 -9.83
C LEU A 219 14.21 -14.42 -10.03
N LYS A 220 14.69 -13.30 -10.57
CA LYS A 220 16.11 -12.97 -10.65
C LYS A 220 16.34 -11.68 -9.89
N VAL A 221 17.08 -11.77 -8.80
CA VAL A 221 17.50 -10.64 -7.98
C VAL A 221 18.96 -10.35 -8.25
N ARG A 222 19.30 -9.06 -8.39
CA ARG A 222 20.67 -8.55 -8.37
C ARG A 222 20.75 -7.55 -7.23
N GLY A 223 21.77 -7.65 -6.40
CA GLY A 223 21.95 -6.76 -5.27
C GLY A 223 23.42 -6.60 -4.88
N ARG A 224 23.65 -5.77 -3.88
CA ARG A 224 24.93 -5.62 -3.19
C ARG A 224 24.77 -6.05 -1.74
N ILE A 225 25.83 -6.59 -1.15
CA ILE A 225 25.87 -6.82 0.30
C ILE A 225 26.03 -5.45 0.95
N GLU A 226 25.05 -5.07 1.76
CA GLU A 226 25.01 -3.81 2.51
C GLU A 226 25.58 -4.01 3.91
N GLU A 227 25.24 -5.12 4.56
CA GLU A 227 25.71 -5.46 5.90
C GLU A 227 26.12 -6.94 5.96
N ALA A 228 27.20 -7.22 6.70
CA ALA A 228 27.59 -8.58 7.04
C ALA A 228 28.26 -8.60 8.43
N ILE A 229 27.90 -9.59 9.26
CA ILE A 229 28.49 -9.75 10.61
C ILE A 229 29.99 -10.14 10.54
N LYS A 230 30.44 -10.69 9.41
CA LYS A 230 31.83 -11.07 9.16
C LYS A 230 32.25 -10.66 7.75
N ALA A 231 33.55 -10.53 7.54
CA ALA A 231 34.11 -10.28 6.21
C ALA A 231 33.62 -11.34 5.21
N VAL A 232 32.99 -10.87 4.14
CA VAL A 232 32.53 -11.71 3.03
C VAL A 232 33.59 -11.67 1.94
N HIS A 233 34.26 -12.79 1.71
CA HIS A 233 35.20 -12.94 0.61
C HIS A 233 34.46 -13.30 -0.69
N ASN A 234 34.96 -12.80 -1.82
CA ASN A 234 34.32 -12.96 -3.14
C ASN A 234 34.13 -14.43 -3.55
N ASP A 235 35.06 -15.32 -3.15
CA ASP A 235 35.01 -16.76 -3.39
C ASP A 235 33.82 -17.44 -2.68
N LYS A 236 33.27 -16.83 -1.63
CA LYS A 236 32.14 -17.35 -0.87
C LYS A 236 30.78 -16.79 -1.29
N LEU A 237 30.73 -15.87 -2.27
CA LEU A 237 29.48 -15.24 -2.69
C LEU A 237 28.41 -16.26 -3.14
N THR A 238 28.80 -17.27 -3.91
CA THR A 238 27.89 -18.34 -4.38
C THR A 238 27.18 -19.05 -3.23
N ASN A 239 27.85 -19.18 -2.07
CA ASN A 239 27.23 -19.80 -0.90
C ASN A 239 26.10 -18.94 -0.34
N TYR A 240 26.29 -17.63 -0.32
CA TYR A 240 25.26 -16.69 0.12
C TYR A 240 24.12 -16.59 -0.89
N GLU A 241 24.41 -16.65 -2.19
CA GLU A 241 23.40 -16.75 -3.25
C GLU A 241 22.52 -17.99 -3.06
N ASN A 242 23.14 -19.17 -2.85
CA ASN A 242 22.41 -20.41 -2.63
C ASN A 242 21.53 -20.38 -1.36
N GLU A 243 22.00 -19.80 -0.26
CA GLU A 243 21.17 -19.64 0.95
C GLU A 243 20.03 -18.64 0.73
N SER A 244 20.28 -17.56 -0.02
CA SER A 244 19.24 -16.61 -0.42
C SER A 244 18.16 -17.30 -1.24
N GLU A 245 18.54 -18.15 -2.20
CA GLU A 245 17.59 -18.90 -3.02
C GLU A 245 16.75 -19.89 -2.21
N LYS A 246 17.32 -20.50 -1.15
CA LYS A 246 16.57 -21.40 -0.26
C LYS A 246 15.51 -20.66 0.54
N MET A 247 15.80 -19.45 1.02
CA MET A 247 14.81 -18.64 1.76
C MET A 247 13.63 -18.19 0.88
N LEU A 248 13.81 -18.19 -0.44
CA LEU A 248 12.81 -17.78 -1.42
C LEU A 248 11.94 -18.94 -1.93
N LYS A 249 12.24 -20.19 -1.55
CA LYS A 249 11.49 -21.40 -1.94
C LYS A 249 10.53 -21.82 -0.85
#